data_AF-A0A4R5CJY7-F1
#
_entry.id   AF-A0A4R5CJY7-F1
#
_cell.length_a   1.000
_cell.length_b   1.000
_cell.length_c   1.000
_cell.angle_alpha   90.00
_cell.angle_beta   90.00
_cell.angle_gamma   90.00
#
_symmetry.space_group_name_H-M   'P 1'
#
loop_
_entity.id
_entity.type
_entity.pdbx_description
1 polymer ?
#
loop_
_entity_poly.entity_id
_entity_poly.type
_entity_poly.pdbx_seq_one_letter_code
_entity_poly.pdbx_strand_id
1 'polypeptide(L)'
;MAADSTVKPGQTWADNDKRAEGRTFRVESIDGDKAICTVLTNTDVAQQQIDEYRGRSCPWARDMRGKATRISLSRFKPTNSGYRLVQDAAS
;
A
#
# COMPACT_ATOMS: atom_id res chain seq x y z
N MET A 1 19.51 0.33 -14.45
CA MET A 1 18.94 -1.03 -14.27
C MET A 1 18.10 -1.01 -13.00
N ALA A 2 16.77 -1.00 -13.11
CA ALA A 2 15.93 -1.15 -11.92
C ALA A 2 16.07 -2.61 -11.47
N ALA A 3 16.44 -2.82 -10.20
CA ALA A 3 16.52 -4.16 -9.63
C ALA A 3 15.19 -4.88 -9.88
N ASP A 4 15.26 -6.08 -10.45
CA ASP A 4 14.13 -6.98 -10.63
C ASP A 4 13.69 -7.44 -9.23
N SER A 5 12.94 -6.57 -8.57
CA SER A 5 12.60 -6.68 -7.15
C SER A 5 11.51 -7.74 -7.05
N THR A 6 11.92 -9.00 -6.99
CA THR A 6 10.99 -10.10 -6.70
C THR A 6 10.25 -9.75 -5.41
N VAL A 7 8.92 -9.68 -5.48
CA VAL A 7 8.08 -9.30 -4.35
C VAL A 7 8.16 -10.38 -3.28
N LYS A 8 8.41 -9.98 -2.03
CA LYS A 8 8.57 -10.89 -0.89
C LYS A 8 7.70 -10.46 0.30
N PRO A 9 7.21 -11.41 1.11
CA PRO A 9 6.64 -11.11 2.42
C PRO A 9 7.60 -10.25 3.27
N GLY A 10 7.04 -9.31 4.03
CA GLY A 10 7.77 -8.35 4.84
C GLY A 10 8.12 -7.04 4.15
N GLN A 11 8.11 -6.97 2.81
CA GLN A 11 8.39 -5.74 2.08
C GLN A 11 7.28 -4.70 2.23
N THR A 12 7.67 -3.42 2.27
CA THR A 12 6.73 -2.28 2.25
C THR A 12 6.79 -1.57 0.92
N TRP A 13 5.60 -1.32 0.36
CA TRP A 13 5.43 -0.69 -0.95
C TRP A 13 4.48 0.49 -0.85
N ALA A 14 4.78 1.54 -1.63
CA ALA A 14 3.94 2.73 -1.78
C ALA A 14 3.17 2.69 -3.10
N ASP A 15 1.94 3.20 -3.07
CA ASP A 15 1.19 3.51 -4.29
C ASP A 15 1.82 4.69 -5.02
N ASN A 16 2.05 4.53 -6.32
CA ASN A 16 2.59 5.58 -7.17
C ASN A 16 1.49 6.29 -7.98
N ASP A 17 0.23 5.85 -7.88
CA ASP A 17 -0.92 6.55 -8.43
C ASP A 17 -1.20 7.83 -7.62
N LYS A 18 -1.19 8.99 -8.28
CA LYS A 18 -1.49 10.30 -7.65
C LYS A 18 -2.83 10.32 -6.92
N ARG A 19 -3.81 9.52 -7.34
CA ARG A 19 -5.12 9.42 -6.67
C ARG A 19 -5.05 8.66 -5.34
N ALA A 20 -3.97 7.93 -5.11
CA ALA A 20 -3.73 7.11 -3.94
C ALA A 20 -2.45 7.52 -3.19
N GLU A 21 -1.98 8.76 -3.41
CA GLU A 21 -0.80 9.32 -2.75
C GLU A 21 -0.91 9.19 -1.22
N GLY A 22 0.23 8.95 -0.57
CA GLY A 22 0.33 8.66 0.86
C GLY A 22 0.14 7.19 1.24
N ARG A 23 -0.55 6.39 0.41
CA ARG A 23 -0.87 5.00 0.74
C ARG A 23 0.36 4.09 0.65
N THR A 24 0.57 3.32 1.71
CA THR A 24 1.57 2.26 1.81
C THR A 24 0.97 0.98 2.37
N PHE A 25 1.60 -0.14 2.04
CA PHE A 25 1.20 -1.45 2.52
C PHE A 25 2.40 -2.38 2.67
N ARG A 26 2.27 -3.33 3.59
CA ARG A 26 3.23 -4.42 3.78
C ARG A 26 2.72 -5.68 3.10
N VAL A 27 3.59 -6.39 2.41
CA VAL A 27 3.30 -7.73 1.89
C VAL A 27 3.32 -8.71 3.04
N GLU A 28 2.24 -9.44 3.27
CA GLU A 28 2.15 -10.47 4.33
C GLU A 28 2.43 -11.86 3.77
N SER A 29 1.89 -12.17 2.59
CA SER A 29 2.08 -13.45 1.92
C SER A 29 1.89 -13.33 0.42
N ILE A 30 2.39 -14.32 -0.32
CA ILE A 30 2.14 -14.48 -1.74
C ILE A 30 1.21 -15.68 -1.94
N ASP A 31 0.17 -15.47 -2.75
CA ASP A 31 -0.85 -16.45 -3.10
C ASP A 31 -1.01 -16.46 -4.63
N GLY A 32 -0.33 -17.40 -5.29
CA GLY A 32 -0.27 -17.48 -6.74
C GLY A 32 0.34 -16.22 -7.37
N ASP A 33 -0.45 -15.53 -8.20
CA ASP A 33 -0.05 -14.29 -8.87
C ASP A 33 -0.38 -13.02 -8.07
N LYS A 34 -0.84 -13.17 -6.81
CA LYS A 34 -1.25 -12.07 -5.94
C LYS A 34 -0.38 -11.99 -4.68
N ALA A 35 -0.14 -10.77 -4.24
CA ALA A 35 0.33 -10.47 -2.89
C ALA A 35 -0.87 -10.15 -1.99
N ILE A 36 -0.93 -10.80 -0.83
CA ILE A 36 -1.81 -10.41 0.27
C ILE A 36 -1.07 -9.36 1.09
N CYS A 37 -1.64 -8.17 1.19
CA CYS A 37 -0.97 -7.01 1.80
C CYS A 37 -1.82 -6.40 2.92
N THR A 38 -1.18 -5.92 3.97
CA THR A 38 -1.82 -5.10 5.01
C THR A 38 -1.55 -3.63 4.72
N VAL A 39 -2.60 -2.80 4.67
CA VAL A 39 -2.45 -1.35 4.52
C VAL A 39 -1.86 -0.75 5.79
N LEU A 40 -0.77 0.00 5.66
CA LEU A 40 -0.08 0.66 6.78
C LEU A 40 -0.49 2.13 6.91
N THR A 41 -0.62 2.83 5.78
CA THR A 41 -1.05 4.23 5.73
C THR A 41 -2.22 4.41 4.78
N ASN A 42 -3.11 5.34 5.12
CA ASN A 42 -4.18 5.76 4.24
C ASN A 42 -3.65 6.62 3.09
N THR A 43 -4.52 6.95 2.13
CA THR A 43 -4.22 8.05 1.22
C THR A 43 -4.22 9.37 1.99
N ASP A 44 -3.50 10.37 1.51
CA ASP A 44 -3.43 11.68 2.16
C ASP A 44 -4.81 12.32 2.30
N VAL A 45 -5.66 12.20 1.26
CA VAL A 45 -7.05 12.68 1.28
C VAL A 45 -7.87 11.97 2.39
N ALA A 46 -7.77 10.65 2.50
CA ALA A 46 -8.51 9.92 3.52
C ALA A 46 -7.98 10.24 4.93
N GLN A 47 -6.65 10.39 5.07
CA GLN A 47 -6.02 10.75 6.34
C GLN A 47 -6.44 12.14 6.79
N GLN A 48 -6.41 13.13 5.90
CA GLN A 48 -6.87 14.49 6.16
C GLN A 48 -8.33 14.52 6.68
N GLN A 49 -9.23 13.79 6.02
CA GLN A 49 -10.63 13.72 6.44
C GLN A 49 -10.83 13.07 7.82
N ILE A 50 -10.00 12.08 8.17
CA ILE A 50 -10.01 11.45 9.49
C ILE A 50 -9.51 12.45 10.55
N ASP A 51 -8.45 13.19 10.25
CA ASP A 51 -7.83 14.16 11.15
C ASP A 51 -8.76 15.36 11.42
N GLU A 52 -9.42 15.87 10.37
CA GLU A 52 -10.46 16.91 10.47
C GLU A 52 -11.62 16.46 11.38
N TYR A 53 -11.96 15.18 11.34
CA TYR A 53 -12.97 14.59 12.23
C TYR A 53 -12.40 14.17 13.60
N ARG A 54 -11.22 14.68 13.96
CA ARG A 54 -10.52 14.47 15.24
C ARG A 54 -10.33 12.99 15.58
N GLY A 55 -10.05 12.17 14.56
CA GLY A 55 -9.85 10.72 14.73
C GLY A 55 -11.11 9.93 15.09
N ARG A 56 -12.30 10.53 15.07
CA ARG A 56 -13.56 9.77 15.13
C ARG A 56 -13.81 9.07 13.79
N SER A 57 -14.62 8.02 13.83
CA SER A 57 -15.08 7.36 12.60
C SER A 57 -15.83 8.36 11.71
N CYS A 58 -15.19 8.76 10.62
CA CYS A 58 -15.72 9.69 9.65
C CYS A 58 -16.51 8.90 8.59
N PRO A 59 -17.85 9.06 8.47
CA PRO A 59 -18.67 8.13 7.67
C PRO A 59 -18.35 8.15 6.17
N TRP A 60 -17.71 9.21 5.66
CA TRP A 60 -17.25 9.29 4.27
C TRP A 60 -15.78 8.92 4.08
N ALA A 61 -14.95 8.97 5.13
CA ALA A 61 -13.54 8.60 5.05
C ALA A 61 -13.34 7.15 5.51
N ARG A 62 -12.89 6.30 4.59
CA ARG A 62 -12.60 4.90 4.92
C ARG A 62 -11.18 4.79 5.46
N ASP A 63 -11.05 4.58 6.77
CA ASP A 63 -9.78 4.17 7.35
C ASP A 63 -9.48 2.71 6.95
N MET A 64 -8.49 2.54 6.09
CA MET A 64 -8.11 1.25 5.55
C MET A 64 -6.92 0.65 6.29
N ARG A 65 -6.33 1.34 7.27
CA ARG A 65 -5.18 0.83 8.03
C ARG A 65 -5.53 -0.50 8.71
N GLY A 66 -4.59 -1.44 8.64
CA GLY A 66 -4.75 -2.80 9.15
C GLY A 66 -5.69 -3.70 8.31
N LYS A 67 -6.31 -3.19 7.25
CA LYS A 67 -7.12 -4.02 6.34
C LYS A 67 -6.23 -4.76 5.35
N ALA A 68 -6.61 -6.01 5.08
CA ALA A 68 -6.00 -6.82 4.04
C ALA A 68 -6.50 -6.39 2.66
N THR A 69 -5.60 -6.39 1.68
CA THR A 69 -5.89 -6.17 0.26
C THR A 69 -5.13 -7.18 -0.60
N ARG A 70 -5.68 -7.52 -1.78
CA ARG A 70 -5.07 -8.44 -2.74
C ARG A 70 -4.59 -7.66 -3.95
N ILE A 71 -3.31 -7.74 -4.24
CA ILE A 71 -2.67 -6.95 -5.31
C ILE A 71 -1.96 -7.88 -6.28
N SER A 72 -2.17 -7.68 -7.58
CA SER A 72 -1.47 -8.43 -8.62
C SER A 72 0.04 -8.17 -8.57
N LEU A 73 0.86 -9.22 -8.55
CA LEU A 73 2.32 -9.13 -8.55
C LEU A 73 2.84 -8.28 -9.73
N SER A 74 2.16 -8.35 -10.88
CA SER A 74 2.47 -7.55 -12.07
C SER A 74 2.40 -6.02 -11.88
N ARG A 75 1.77 -5.54 -10.81
CA ARG A 75 1.69 -4.11 -10.47
C ARG A 75 2.85 -3.61 -9.61
N PHE A 76 3.66 -4.50 -9.04
CA PHE A 76 4.81 -4.16 -8.18
C PHE A 76 6.01 -3.69 -9.00
N LYS A 77 5.79 -2.57 -9.69
CA LYS A 77 6.78 -1.90 -10.53
C LYS A 77 6.50 -0.39 -10.49
N PRO A 78 7.53 0.47 -10.50
CA PRO A 78 7.38 1.91 -10.29
C PRO A 78 6.89 2.62 -11.57
N THR A 79 5.71 2.25 -12.07
CA THR A 79 5.01 2.98 -13.14
C THR A 79 4.03 4.00 -12.53
N ASN A 80 3.46 4.90 -13.33
CA ASN A 80 2.50 5.91 -12.85
C ASN A 80 1.26 5.36 -12.12
N SER A 81 0.95 4.07 -12.26
CA SER A 81 -0.19 3.40 -11.60
C SER A 81 0.23 2.12 -10.86
N GLY A 82 1.53 1.87 -10.78
CA GLY A 82 2.10 0.72 -10.10
C GLY A 82 2.57 1.08 -8.70
N TYR A 83 3.37 0.20 -8.12
CA TYR A 83 3.87 0.34 -6.76
C TYR A 83 5.39 0.50 -6.75
N ARG A 84 5.87 1.33 -5.83
CA ARG A 84 7.30 1.55 -5.61
C ARG A 84 7.72 0.90 -4.31
N LEU A 85 8.82 0.14 -4.33
CA LEU A 85 9.41 -0.43 -3.12
C LEU A 85 9.91 0.72 -2.22
N VAL A 86 9.49 0.71 -0.95
CA VAL A 86 9.92 1.68 0.06
C VAL A 86 10.91 1.05 1.01
N GLN A 87 10.65 -0.19 1.43
CA GLN A 87 11.49 -0.93 2.35
C GLN A 87 11.52 -2.40 1.95
N ASP A 88 12.71 -2.99 1.90
CA ASP A 88 12.86 -4.42 1.64
C ASP A 88 12.51 -5.25 2.90
N ALA A 89 12.29 -6.55 2.71
CA ALA A 89 12.15 -7.48 3.83
C ALA A 89 13.47 -7.55 4.61
N ALA A 90 13.38 -7.69 5.92
CA ALA A 90 14.56 -7.97 6.74
C ALA A 90 15.23 -9.26 6.23
N SER A 91 16.55 -9.21 6.06
CA SER A 91 17.37 -10.34 5.57
C SER A 91 17.45 -11.48 6.57
#